data_AF-A0A5N5WRE4-F1
#
_entry.id   AF-A0A5N5WRE4-F1
#
_cell.length_a   1.000
_cell.length_b   1.000
_cell.length_c   1.000
_cell.angle_alpha   90.00
_cell.angle_beta   90.00
_cell.angle_gamma   90.00
#
_symmetry.space_group_name_H-M   'P 1'
#
loop_
_entity.id
_entity.type
_entity.pdbx_description
1 polymer ?
#
loop_
_entity_poly.entity_id
_entity_poly.type
_entity_poly.pdbx_seq_one_letter_code
_entity_poly.pdbx_strand_id
1 'polypeptide(L)'
;MEPTNFTFLNTTGASSLSQPAAKRMRAHITKTNFCKRRQRIVGTTAADIESRGTFATQRDCIHELQKLVYLEGRHTPGSPSEAAWFSLIVSEPALVEASMAVAVQQWSPDHSWQCQADRHSYTAVNLIKQRITSASTRTDGVLGAVVTMAFGAFLAHDDLAWKIHIDGLAQMIEDRESRNPHSVPSWFLDLIVQDSINSIFKLPRVYHQNIIHALGNYHDEKMANLAAICNSIVQLQKAIDSYHRHGLDAASIAQEIEEPLARLHHEARALRVSDKPHVDAAARAIELVLYLLWPSQSGAHLTLLASELKEVMCRFPIKGCSYMDLTSFQLMIGAIAADKGSLTRTWFVKRLSRAVQWMRLRGWHEPLSLLQKRFVCDAGLIKGFEDLWRELHDDAATINAQSSIGSS
;
A
#
# COMPACT_ATOMS: atom_id res chain seq x y z
N MET A 1 -7.16 -7.18 -35.12
CA MET A 1 -7.46 -7.02 -33.69
C MET A 1 -7.51 -5.53 -33.42
N GLU A 2 -8.63 -5.01 -32.92
CA GLU A 2 -8.71 -3.61 -32.51
C GLU A 2 -7.81 -3.38 -31.28
N PRO A 3 -7.11 -2.23 -31.19
CA PRO A 3 -6.31 -1.89 -30.02
C PRO A 3 -7.21 -1.74 -28.79
N THR A 4 -6.92 -2.49 -27.73
CA THR A 4 -7.60 -2.31 -26.44
C THR A 4 -7.28 -0.91 -25.91
N ASN A 5 -8.29 -0.04 -25.83
CA ASN A 5 -8.17 1.31 -25.30
C ASN A 5 -8.10 1.28 -23.77
N PHE A 6 -6.90 1.04 -23.23
CA PHE A 6 -6.66 1.27 -21.81
C PHE A 6 -6.57 2.78 -21.54
N THR A 7 -7.28 3.27 -20.52
CA THR A 7 -7.17 4.61 -19.92
C THR A 7 -5.81 4.74 -19.24
N PHE A 8 -4.76 4.90 -20.05
CA PHE A 8 -3.44 5.29 -19.57
C PHE A 8 -2.84 6.36 -20.46
N LEU A 9 -2.49 7.48 -19.82
CA LEU A 9 -1.41 8.42 -20.17
C LEU A 9 -1.27 8.86 -21.65
N ASN A 10 -2.33 8.88 -22.45
CA ASN A 10 -2.26 9.53 -23.76
C ASN A 10 -2.85 10.94 -23.71
N THR A 11 -2.00 11.97 -23.77
CA THR A 11 -2.44 13.36 -23.95
C THR A 11 -2.93 13.65 -25.37
N THR A 12 -2.82 12.67 -26.25
CA THR A 12 -3.26 12.64 -27.65
C THR A 12 -4.22 11.46 -27.93
N GLY A 13 -4.92 10.96 -26.91
CA GLY A 13 -5.87 9.85 -27.08
C GLY A 13 -6.61 9.38 -25.82
N ALA A 14 -6.49 10.06 -24.68
CA ALA A 14 -7.37 9.84 -23.53
C ALA A 14 -8.73 10.49 -23.80
N SER A 15 -9.53 9.89 -24.68
CA SER A 15 -10.92 10.30 -24.94
C SER A 15 -11.81 10.20 -23.70
N SER A 16 -11.36 9.51 -22.64
CA SER A 16 -12.04 9.35 -21.36
C SER A 16 -11.63 10.34 -20.25
N LEU A 17 -10.58 11.14 -20.43
CA LEU A 17 -10.15 12.12 -19.41
C LEU A 17 -10.75 13.49 -19.67
N SER A 18 -11.34 14.10 -18.64
CA SER A 18 -11.78 15.50 -18.71
C SER A 18 -10.60 16.43 -19.03
N GLN A 19 -10.86 17.53 -19.74
CA GLN A 19 -9.84 18.51 -20.14
C GLN A 19 -8.96 19.00 -18.95
N PRO A 20 -9.52 19.23 -17.73
CA PRO A 20 -8.72 19.55 -16.54
C PRO A 20 -7.82 18.39 -16.07
N ALA A 21 -8.32 17.15 -16.10
CA ALA A 21 -7.54 15.96 -15.71
C ALA A 21 -6.37 15.73 -16.68
N ALA A 22 -6.62 15.88 -17.99
CA ALA A 22 -5.57 15.82 -19.01
C ALA A 22 -4.52 16.93 -18.83
N LYS A 23 -4.93 18.14 -18.42
CA LYS A 23 -4.00 19.27 -18.14
C LYS A 23 -3.14 19.01 -16.90
N ARG A 24 -3.69 18.48 -15.81
CA ARG A 24 -2.94 18.15 -14.59
C ARG A 24 -2.03 16.94 -14.79
N MET A 25 -2.45 15.94 -15.56
CA MET A 25 -1.59 14.83 -15.97
C MET A 25 -0.45 15.30 -16.88
N ARG A 26 -0.72 16.20 -17.83
CA ARG A 26 0.35 16.92 -18.55
C ARG A 26 1.27 17.62 -17.57
N ALA A 27 0.75 18.31 -16.55
CA ALA A 27 1.58 18.98 -15.55
C ALA A 27 2.44 18.00 -14.73
N HIS A 28 1.93 16.83 -14.36
CA HIS A 28 2.70 15.76 -13.71
C HIS A 28 3.87 15.32 -14.59
N ILE A 29 3.62 15.04 -15.88
CA ILE A 29 4.68 14.72 -16.87
C ILE A 29 5.62 15.91 -17.12
N THR A 30 5.10 17.14 -17.11
CA THR A 30 5.85 18.37 -17.41
C THR A 30 6.69 18.83 -16.21
N LYS A 31 6.32 18.47 -14.97
CA LYS A 31 7.13 18.69 -13.76
C LYS A 31 8.53 18.09 -13.94
N THR A 32 8.61 16.89 -14.53
CA THR A 32 9.87 16.25 -14.92
C THR A 32 10.62 17.03 -16.01
N ASN A 33 9.92 17.57 -17.01
CA ASN A 33 10.54 18.41 -18.06
C ASN A 33 11.11 19.72 -17.49
N PHE A 34 10.43 20.33 -16.51
CA PHE A 34 10.92 21.50 -15.80
C PHE A 34 12.12 21.18 -14.90
N CYS A 35 12.13 20.02 -14.23
CA CYS A 35 13.31 19.57 -13.46
C CYS A 35 14.53 19.37 -14.37
N LYS A 36 14.36 18.69 -15.52
CA LYS A 36 15.40 18.54 -16.54
C LYS A 36 15.90 19.90 -17.05
N ARG A 37 14.99 20.86 -17.24
CA ARG A 37 15.34 22.23 -17.69
C ARG A 37 16.09 23.01 -16.61
N ARG A 38 15.70 22.92 -15.34
CA ARG A 38 16.42 23.56 -14.22
C ARG A 38 17.83 23.01 -14.05
N GLN A 39 18.04 21.71 -14.23
CA GLN A 39 19.38 21.10 -14.17
C GLN A 39 20.30 21.58 -15.29
N ARG A 40 19.79 21.75 -16.52
CA ARG A 40 20.57 22.36 -17.61
C ARG A 40 20.96 23.80 -17.32
N ILE A 41 20.15 24.53 -16.56
CA ILE A 41 20.40 25.93 -16.19
C ILE A 41 21.42 26.03 -15.05
N VAL A 42 21.48 25.05 -14.14
CA VAL A 42 22.39 25.03 -12.97
C VAL A 42 23.81 24.57 -13.32
N GLY A 43 24.08 24.19 -14.58
CA GLY A 43 25.46 24.07 -15.08
C GLY A 43 26.32 22.99 -14.41
N THR A 44 25.71 21.93 -13.86
CA THR A 44 26.48 20.75 -13.44
C THR A 44 26.89 20.00 -14.71
N THR A 45 28.19 19.99 -14.97
CA THR A 45 28.86 19.31 -16.08
C THR A 45 28.25 17.95 -16.36
N ALA A 46 27.72 17.77 -17.56
CA ALA A 46 27.09 16.54 -18.05
C ALA A 46 28.02 15.31 -17.99
N ALA A 47 29.33 15.51 -17.79
CA ALA A 47 30.33 14.46 -17.80
C ALA A 47 30.42 13.62 -16.50
N ASP A 48 30.01 14.13 -15.33
CA ASP A 48 30.13 13.38 -14.06
C ASP A 48 28.87 12.62 -13.65
N ILE A 49 27.74 12.85 -14.34
CA ILE A 49 26.45 12.21 -14.02
C ILE A 49 26.12 11.07 -15.01
N GLU A 50 26.64 11.12 -16.24
CA GLU A 50 26.49 10.00 -17.19
C GLU A 50 27.26 8.75 -16.75
N SER A 51 28.27 8.86 -15.87
CA SER A 51 29.02 7.71 -15.32
C SER A 51 28.32 6.98 -14.16
N ARG A 52 27.23 7.52 -13.60
CA ARG A 52 26.43 6.86 -12.55
C ARG A 52 25.08 6.33 -13.03
N GLY A 53 24.77 6.47 -14.32
CA GLY A 53 23.45 6.21 -14.90
C GLY A 53 23.35 4.97 -15.80
N THR A 54 24.36 4.12 -15.85
CA THR A 54 24.31 2.85 -16.59
C THR A 54 24.53 1.70 -15.61
N PHE A 55 23.43 1.17 -15.06
CA PHE A 55 23.48 -0.11 -14.37
C PHE A 55 23.87 -1.19 -15.40
N ALA A 56 25.13 -1.63 -15.35
CA ALA A 56 25.71 -2.45 -16.40
C ALA A 56 25.23 -3.91 -16.39
N THR A 57 24.46 -4.35 -15.39
CA THR A 57 23.81 -5.68 -15.39
C THR A 57 22.48 -5.70 -14.61
N GLN A 58 21.60 -6.66 -14.93
CA GLN A 58 20.35 -6.93 -14.20
C GLN A 58 20.58 -7.15 -12.69
N ARG A 59 21.76 -7.65 -12.32
CA ARG A 59 22.18 -7.92 -10.94
C ARG A 59 22.40 -6.64 -10.13
N ASP A 60 22.97 -5.61 -10.77
CA ASP A 60 23.25 -4.33 -10.13
C ASP A 60 21.95 -3.57 -9.80
N CYS A 61 20.96 -3.64 -10.69
CA CYS A 61 19.63 -3.08 -10.47
C CYS A 61 18.92 -3.72 -9.27
N ILE A 62 18.97 -5.05 -9.14
CA ILE A 62 18.37 -5.76 -8.00
C ILE A 62 19.06 -5.34 -6.71
N HIS A 63 20.39 -5.29 -6.72
CA HIS A 63 21.17 -4.94 -5.54
C HIS A 63 20.83 -3.54 -5.03
N GLU A 64 20.81 -2.53 -5.92
CA GLU A 64 20.41 -1.18 -5.51
C GLU A 64 18.93 -1.10 -5.13
N LEU A 65 18.03 -1.77 -5.84
CA LEU A 65 16.62 -1.81 -5.44
C LEU A 65 16.43 -2.42 -4.05
N GLN A 66 17.10 -3.55 -3.77
CA GLN A 66 17.02 -4.20 -2.46
C GLN A 66 17.55 -3.30 -1.35
N LYS A 67 18.65 -2.59 -1.61
CA LYS A 67 19.21 -1.61 -0.67
C LYS A 67 18.23 -0.46 -0.38
N LEU A 68 17.49 0.00 -1.38
CA LEU A 68 16.53 1.10 -1.24
C LEU A 68 15.19 0.65 -0.61
N VAL A 69 14.71 -0.55 -0.95
CA VAL A 69 13.41 -1.08 -0.51
C VAL A 69 13.50 -1.78 0.85
N TYR A 70 14.55 -2.57 1.06
CA TYR A 70 14.82 -3.27 2.32
C TYR A 70 15.91 -2.53 3.06
N LEU A 71 15.48 -1.53 3.84
CA LEU A 71 16.32 -0.64 4.65
C LEU A 71 17.25 -1.41 5.61
N GLU A 72 16.99 -2.70 5.82
CA GLU A 72 17.77 -3.65 6.63
C GLU A 72 18.98 -4.27 5.93
N GLY A 73 19.18 -4.04 4.62
CA GLY A 73 20.30 -4.63 3.87
C GLY A 73 20.15 -6.13 3.63
N ARG A 74 18.92 -6.64 3.43
CA ARG A 74 18.75 -8.04 3.00
C ARG A 74 19.09 -8.17 1.51
N HIS A 75 20.25 -8.77 1.23
CA HIS A 75 20.78 -8.94 -0.13
C HIS A 75 20.40 -10.29 -0.78
N THR A 76 19.74 -11.17 -0.04
CA THR A 76 19.30 -12.49 -0.54
C THR A 76 17.84 -12.73 -0.17
N PRO A 77 17.01 -13.26 -1.10
CA PRO A 77 15.66 -13.68 -0.78
C PRO A 77 15.67 -14.71 0.35
N GLY A 78 14.78 -14.54 1.32
CA GLY A 78 14.62 -15.42 2.47
C GLY A 78 13.68 -16.61 2.22
N SER A 79 13.03 -16.66 1.06
CA SER A 79 12.16 -17.76 0.63
C SER A 79 12.15 -17.92 -0.90
N PRO A 80 11.72 -19.08 -1.43
CA PRO A 80 11.50 -19.26 -2.87
C PRO A 80 10.49 -18.26 -3.45
N SER A 81 9.45 -17.92 -2.69
CA SER A 81 8.45 -16.93 -3.10
C SER A 81 9.03 -15.52 -3.20
N GLU A 82 9.90 -15.13 -2.26
CA GLU A 82 10.64 -13.86 -2.36
C GLU A 82 11.61 -13.86 -3.57
N ALA A 83 12.25 -14.99 -3.86
CA ALA A 83 13.11 -15.12 -5.04
C ALA A 83 12.32 -14.99 -6.36
N ALA A 84 11.14 -15.59 -6.42
CA ALA A 84 10.22 -15.47 -7.55
C ALA A 84 9.74 -14.02 -7.72
N TRP A 85 9.44 -13.33 -6.62
CA TRP A 85 9.08 -11.91 -6.64
C TRP A 85 10.22 -11.03 -7.19
N PHE A 86 11.46 -11.25 -6.77
CA PHE A 86 12.60 -10.52 -7.34
C PHE A 86 12.82 -10.83 -8.81
N SER A 87 12.64 -12.09 -9.21
CA SER A 87 12.72 -12.50 -10.62
C SER A 87 11.66 -11.82 -11.47
N LEU A 88 10.44 -11.66 -10.93
CA LEU A 88 9.36 -10.91 -11.58
C LEU A 88 9.74 -9.45 -11.79
N ILE A 89 10.29 -8.78 -10.76
CA ILE A 89 10.67 -7.37 -10.84
C ILE A 89 11.61 -7.13 -12.02
N VAL A 90 12.61 -7.99 -12.18
CA VAL A 90 13.60 -7.83 -13.25
C VAL A 90 13.21 -8.43 -14.59
N SER A 91 12.07 -9.12 -14.66
CA SER A 91 11.55 -9.64 -15.93
C SER A 91 10.99 -8.54 -16.84
N GLU A 92 10.63 -7.38 -16.26
CA GLU A 92 10.01 -6.28 -16.99
C GLU A 92 10.70 -4.94 -16.66
N PRO A 93 11.37 -4.30 -17.64
CA PRO A 93 11.98 -2.99 -17.46
C PRO A 93 11.03 -1.93 -16.88
N ALA A 94 9.76 -1.93 -17.27
CA ALA A 94 8.77 -1.00 -16.71
C ALA A 94 8.61 -1.17 -15.19
N LEU A 95 8.67 -2.41 -14.68
CA LEU A 95 8.55 -2.71 -13.26
C LEU A 95 9.83 -2.36 -12.50
N VAL A 96 11.00 -2.57 -13.08
CA VAL A 96 12.27 -2.08 -12.50
C VAL A 96 12.21 -0.58 -12.29
N GLU A 97 11.86 0.18 -13.32
CA GLU A 97 11.79 1.64 -13.26
C GLU A 97 10.70 2.12 -12.30
N ALA A 98 9.52 1.49 -12.28
CA ALA A 98 8.46 1.81 -11.32
C ALA A 98 8.90 1.55 -9.87
N SER A 99 9.57 0.42 -9.63
CA SER A 99 10.08 0.04 -8.30
C SER A 99 11.16 1.00 -7.84
N MET A 100 12.10 1.37 -8.72
CA MET A 100 13.12 2.38 -8.43
C MET A 100 12.52 3.75 -8.17
N ALA A 101 11.49 4.16 -8.92
CA ALA A 101 10.81 5.43 -8.70
C ALA A 101 10.27 5.54 -7.27
N VAL A 102 9.53 4.52 -6.82
CA VAL A 102 8.97 4.49 -5.46
C VAL A 102 10.09 4.38 -4.42
N ALA A 103 11.04 3.46 -4.61
CA ALA A 103 12.10 3.22 -3.64
C ALA A 103 12.97 4.48 -3.43
N VAL A 104 13.37 5.15 -4.51
CA VAL A 104 14.16 6.39 -4.46
C VAL A 104 13.35 7.54 -3.85
N GLN A 105 12.07 7.67 -4.21
CA GLN A 105 11.21 8.73 -3.67
C GLN A 105 11.10 8.62 -2.16
N GLN A 106 10.94 7.40 -1.65
CA GLN A 106 10.74 7.17 -0.23
C GLN A 106 12.06 7.03 0.54
N TRP A 107 13.19 6.89 -0.17
CA TRP A 107 14.50 6.82 0.45
C TRP A 107 14.82 8.12 1.19
N SER A 108 14.66 9.28 0.57
CA SER A 108 14.98 10.57 1.17
C SER A 108 14.11 11.70 0.59
N PRO A 109 13.68 12.67 1.42
CA PRO A 109 12.89 13.81 0.95
C PRO A 109 13.74 14.86 0.20
N ASP A 110 15.07 14.73 0.17
CA ASP A 110 15.95 15.73 -0.45
C ASP A 110 15.64 15.89 -1.94
N HIS A 111 15.75 17.13 -2.43
CA HIS A 111 15.40 17.48 -3.80
C HIS A 111 16.15 16.65 -4.86
N SER A 112 17.41 16.28 -4.60
CA SER A 112 18.20 15.45 -5.52
C SER A 112 17.61 14.05 -5.69
N TRP A 113 17.21 13.40 -4.60
CA TRP A 113 16.55 12.09 -4.60
C TRP A 113 15.16 12.17 -5.21
N GLN A 114 14.37 13.19 -4.85
CA GLN A 114 13.05 13.42 -5.46
C GLN A 114 13.14 13.61 -6.97
N CYS A 115 14.16 14.33 -7.46
CA CYS A 115 14.36 14.49 -8.90
C CYS A 115 14.77 13.17 -9.59
N GLN A 116 15.53 12.30 -8.93
CA GLN A 116 15.83 10.96 -9.46
C GLN A 116 14.57 10.09 -9.52
N ALA A 117 13.75 10.10 -8.48
CA ALA A 117 12.46 9.42 -8.48
C ALA A 117 11.56 9.85 -9.65
N ASP A 118 11.46 11.16 -9.89
CA ASP A 118 10.69 11.72 -11.02
C ASP A 118 11.22 11.23 -12.39
N ARG A 119 12.53 10.96 -12.52
CA ARG A 119 13.13 10.43 -13.76
C ARG A 119 12.79 8.96 -13.97
N HIS A 120 12.87 8.15 -12.91
CA HIS A 120 12.47 6.74 -12.96
C HIS A 120 10.97 6.60 -13.23
N SER A 121 10.14 7.41 -12.55
CA SER A 121 8.68 7.45 -12.77
C SER A 121 8.33 7.78 -14.22
N TYR A 122 8.97 8.80 -14.80
CA TYR A 122 8.79 9.16 -16.20
C TYR A 122 9.18 8.02 -17.16
N THR A 123 10.29 7.33 -16.88
CA THR A 123 10.77 6.21 -17.70
C THR A 123 9.80 5.03 -17.60
N ALA A 124 9.37 4.67 -16.39
CA ALA A 124 8.37 3.63 -16.14
C ALA A 124 7.08 3.91 -16.92
N VAL A 125 6.56 5.13 -16.86
CA VAL A 125 5.36 5.56 -17.59
C VAL A 125 5.52 5.38 -19.11
N ASN A 126 6.67 5.75 -19.67
CA ASN A 126 6.91 5.60 -21.10
C ASN A 126 7.03 4.13 -21.52
N LEU A 127 7.68 3.29 -20.70
CA LEU A 127 7.77 1.85 -20.95
C LEU A 127 6.39 1.19 -20.87
N ILE A 128 5.58 1.53 -19.86
CA ILE A 128 4.18 1.07 -19.74
C ILE A 128 3.38 1.44 -21.00
N LYS A 129 3.51 2.69 -21.49
CA LYS A 129 2.85 3.09 -22.75
C LYS A 129 3.28 2.25 -23.94
N GLN A 130 4.59 2.02 -24.10
CA GLN A 130 5.11 1.20 -25.19
C GLN A 130 4.57 -0.23 -25.12
N ARG A 131 4.47 -0.82 -23.92
CA ARG A 131 3.84 -2.13 -23.70
C ARG A 131 2.36 -2.14 -24.08
N ILE A 132 1.65 -1.06 -23.75
CA ILE A 132 0.26 -0.83 -24.15
C ILE A 132 0.07 -0.81 -25.65
N THR A 133 0.83 0.03 -26.35
CA THR A 133 0.70 0.17 -27.80
C THR A 133 1.14 -1.09 -28.56
N SER A 134 2.06 -1.88 -28.01
CA SER A 134 2.57 -3.12 -28.65
C SER A 134 1.73 -4.37 -28.38
N ALA A 135 0.56 -4.26 -27.73
CA ALA A 135 -0.29 -5.39 -27.31
C ALA A 135 0.43 -6.43 -26.42
N SER A 136 1.53 -6.03 -25.76
CA SER A 136 2.32 -6.83 -24.81
C SER A 136 1.98 -6.49 -23.34
N THR A 137 0.81 -5.89 -23.08
CA THR A 137 0.34 -5.44 -21.76
C THR A 137 0.12 -6.51 -20.73
N ARG A 138 0.10 -7.77 -21.15
CA ARG A 138 -0.50 -8.87 -20.39
C ARG A 138 0.50 -9.65 -19.54
N THR A 139 1.74 -9.17 -19.40
CA THR A 139 2.70 -9.82 -18.50
C THR A 139 2.43 -9.42 -17.05
N ASP A 140 2.76 -10.30 -16.12
CA ASP A 140 2.69 -10.00 -14.68
C ASP A 140 3.61 -8.82 -14.31
N GLY A 141 4.70 -8.63 -15.05
CA GLY A 141 5.62 -7.51 -14.88
C GLY A 141 4.95 -6.16 -15.18
N VAL A 142 4.20 -6.06 -16.28
CA VAL A 142 3.48 -4.80 -16.60
C VAL A 142 2.37 -4.53 -15.58
N LEU A 143 1.65 -5.57 -15.14
CA LEU A 143 0.68 -5.47 -14.04
C LEU A 143 1.34 -4.94 -12.76
N GLY A 144 2.45 -5.56 -12.36
CA GLY A 144 3.25 -5.13 -11.22
C GLY A 144 3.74 -3.68 -11.35
N ALA A 145 4.14 -3.26 -12.55
CA ALA A 145 4.61 -1.90 -12.79
C ALA A 145 3.51 -0.88 -12.51
N VAL A 146 2.30 -1.10 -13.04
CA VAL A 146 1.15 -0.23 -12.81
C VAL A 146 0.74 -0.21 -11.33
N VAL A 147 0.71 -1.37 -10.67
CA VAL A 147 0.44 -1.49 -9.23
C VAL A 147 1.43 -0.66 -8.41
N THR A 148 2.72 -0.76 -8.76
CA THR A 148 3.79 -0.01 -8.10
C THR A 148 3.66 1.49 -8.32
N MET A 149 3.28 1.91 -9.53
CA MET A 149 3.00 3.32 -9.84
C MET A 149 1.78 3.86 -9.07
N ALA A 150 0.71 3.06 -8.94
CA ALA A 150 -0.44 3.42 -8.10
C ALA A 150 0.00 3.61 -6.64
N PHE A 151 0.76 2.66 -6.10
CA PHE A 151 1.27 2.77 -4.72
C PHE A 151 2.18 4.00 -4.53
N GLY A 152 3.07 4.29 -5.48
CA GLY A 152 3.89 5.51 -5.48
C GLY A 152 3.05 6.79 -5.48
N ALA A 153 2.02 6.86 -6.33
CA ALA A 153 1.11 8.00 -6.36
C ALA A 153 0.33 8.17 -5.04
N PHE A 154 -0.08 7.06 -4.40
CA PHE A 154 -0.68 7.09 -3.07
C PHE A 154 0.25 7.73 -2.04
N LEU A 155 1.50 7.27 -1.96
CA LEU A 155 2.51 7.79 -1.03
C LEU A 155 2.89 9.25 -1.31
N ALA A 156 2.84 9.66 -2.59
CA ALA A 156 3.11 11.03 -3.00
C ALA A 156 1.92 11.99 -2.79
N HIS A 157 0.78 11.50 -2.29
CA HIS A 157 -0.48 12.24 -2.20
C HIS A 157 -0.97 12.81 -3.54
N ASP A 158 -0.72 12.09 -4.65
CA ASP A 158 -1.21 12.46 -5.99
C ASP A 158 -2.47 11.63 -6.32
N ASP A 159 -3.62 12.06 -5.78
CA ASP A 159 -4.90 11.35 -5.94
C ASP A 159 -5.33 11.19 -7.41
N LEU A 160 -4.94 12.13 -8.28
CA LEU A 160 -5.25 12.05 -9.69
C LEU A 160 -4.41 10.97 -10.39
N ALA A 161 -3.09 10.97 -10.16
CA ALA A 161 -2.23 9.92 -10.71
C ALA A 161 -2.63 8.55 -10.15
N TRP A 162 -2.93 8.48 -8.85
CA TRP A 162 -3.43 7.27 -8.22
C TRP A 162 -4.69 6.75 -8.93
N LYS A 163 -5.72 7.59 -9.07
CA LYS A 163 -6.97 7.21 -9.74
C LYS A 163 -6.74 6.71 -11.16
N ILE A 164 -5.87 7.39 -11.93
CA ILE A 164 -5.56 6.98 -13.30
C ILE A 164 -4.88 5.61 -13.34
N HIS A 165 -3.95 5.34 -12.42
CA HIS A 165 -3.32 4.03 -12.34
C HIS A 165 -4.31 2.92 -11.91
N ILE A 166 -5.22 3.23 -10.98
CA ILE A 166 -6.27 2.31 -10.54
C ILE A 166 -7.25 1.97 -11.66
N ASP A 167 -7.75 2.98 -12.38
CA ASP A 167 -8.71 2.78 -13.47
C ASP A 167 -8.11 1.94 -14.60
N GLY A 168 -6.87 2.24 -14.98
CA GLY A 168 -6.20 1.44 -15.98
C GLY A 168 -5.81 0.04 -15.48
N LEU A 169 -5.52 -0.14 -14.19
CA LEU A 169 -5.29 -1.45 -13.58
C LEU A 169 -6.54 -2.33 -13.65
N ALA A 170 -7.72 -1.76 -13.37
CA ALA A 170 -9.00 -2.47 -13.50
C ALA A 170 -9.21 -2.95 -14.95
N GLN A 171 -8.98 -2.09 -15.94
CA GLN A 171 -9.10 -2.48 -17.35
C GLN A 171 -8.09 -3.55 -17.76
N MET A 172 -6.85 -3.51 -17.23
CA MET A 172 -5.87 -4.57 -17.45
C MET A 172 -6.33 -5.92 -16.90
N ILE A 173 -6.97 -5.93 -15.73
CA ILE A 173 -7.57 -7.14 -15.17
C ILE A 173 -8.68 -7.67 -16.08
N GLU A 174 -9.59 -6.81 -16.53
CA GLU A 174 -10.69 -7.19 -17.42
C GLU A 174 -10.20 -7.77 -18.77
N ASP A 175 -9.22 -7.15 -19.44
CA ASP A 175 -8.66 -7.69 -20.70
C ASP A 175 -7.94 -9.02 -20.50
N ARG A 176 -7.31 -9.22 -19.33
CA ARG A 176 -6.62 -10.47 -19.00
C ARG A 176 -7.62 -11.60 -18.75
N GLU A 177 -8.55 -11.37 -17.84
CA GLU A 177 -9.54 -12.36 -17.41
C GLU A 177 -10.53 -12.75 -18.53
N SER A 178 -10.96 -11.78 -19.35
CA SER A 178 -11.84 -12.07 -20.51
C SER A 178 -11.22 -13.00 -21.57
N ARG A 179 -9.89 -13.15 -21.57
CA ARG A 179 -9.15 -14.01 -22.51
C ARG A 179 -8.71 -15.31 -21.88
N ASN A 180 -8.28 -15.26 -20.63
CA ASN A 180 -7.84 -16.41 -19.88
C ASN A 180 -8.33 -16.25 -18.43
N PRO A 181 -9.39 -16.99 -18.05
CA PRO A 181 -9.88 -17.00 -16.68
C PRO A 181 -8.77 -17.37 -15.70
N HIS A 182 -8.71 -16.66 -14.57
CA HIS A 182 -7.70 -16.80 -13.53
C HIS A 182 -6.28 -16.46 -13.98
N SER A 183 -6.15 -15.53 -14.94
CA SER A 183 -4.84 -15.05 -15.41
C SER A 183 -4.24 -13.96 -14.51
N VAL A 184 -4.98 -13.46 -13.53
CA VAL A 184 -4.44 -12.58 -12.48
C VAL A 184 -3.57 -13.40 -11.52
N PRO A 185 -2.32 -12.98 -11.26
CA PRO A 185 -1.41 -13.72 -10.41
C PRO A 185 -1.79 -13.62 -8.92
N SER A 186 -1.51 -14.68 -8.16
CA SER A 186 -1.91 -14.79 -6.75
C SER A 186 -1.34 -13.67 -5.86
N TRP A 187 -0.11 -13.21 -6.12
CA TRP A 187 0.50 -12.10 -5.36
C TRP A 187 -0.32 -10.81 -5.46
N PHE A 188 -1.03 -10.61 -6.57
CA PHE A 188 -1.88 -9.43 -6.75
C PHE A 188 -3.15 -9.56 -5.90
N LEU A 189 -3.80 -10.73 -5.93
CA LEU A 189 -4.97 -11.01 -5.09
C LEU A 189 -4.62 -10.87 -3.60
N ASP A 190 -3.48 -11.44 -3.20
CA ASP A 190 -2.94 -11.34 -1.85
C ASP A 190 -2.75 -9.87 -1.42
N LEU A 191 -2.22 -9.03 -2.30
CA LEU A 191 -2.07 -7.59 -2.07
C LEU A 191 -3.42 -6.88 -1.91
N ILE A 192 -4.41 -7.18 -2.76
CA ILE A 192 -5.76 -6.59 -2.66
C ILE A 192 -6.44 -7.01 -1.36
N VAL A 193 -6.33 -8.27 -0.96
CA VAL A 193 -6.83 -8.76 0.34
C VAL A 193 -6.15 -8.04 1.50
N GLN A 194 -4.83 -7.88 1.45
CA GLN A 194 -4.11 -7.15 2.49
C GLN A 194 -4.55 -5.68 2.56
N ASP A 195 -4.81 -5.07 1.40
CA ASP A 195 -5.15 -3.66 1.29
C ASP A 195 -6.62 -3.33 1.59
N SER A 196 -7.51 -4.32 1.58
CA SER A 196 -8.91 -4.16 1.97
C SER A 196 -9.04 -3.60 3.39
N ILE A 197 -8.14 -3.99 4.30
CA ILE A 197 -8.14 -3.47 5.66
C ILE A 197 -7.78 -1.98 5.69
N ASN A 198 -6.82 -1.53 4.87
CA ASN A 198 -6.52 -0.10 4.77
C ASN A 198 -7.71 0.69 4.19
N SER A 199 -8.51 0.05 3.32
CA SER A 199 -9.72 0.67 2.76
C SER A 199 -10.79 0.99 3.81
N ILE A 200 -10.92 0.16 4.87
CA ILE A 200 -11.82 0.43 6.01
C ILE A 200 -11.47 1.78 6.65
N PHE A 201 -10.19 2.14 6.68
CA PHE A 201 -9.67 3.39 7.24
C PHE A 201 -9.50 4.50 6.19
N LYS A 202 -10.16 4.38 5.03
CA LYS A 202 -10.13 5.35 3.93
C LYS A 202 -8.72 5.65 3.39
N LEU A 203 -7.81 4.70 3.56
CA LEU A 203 -6.41 4.79 3.10
C LEU A 203 -6.01 3.63 2.19
N PRO A 204 -6.81 3.30 1.15
CA PRO A 204 -6.43 2.24 0.22
C PRO A 204 -5.16 2.63 -0.53
N ARG A 205 -4.19 1.71 -0.57
CA ARG A 205 -2.97 1.83 -1.37
C ARG A 205 -3.27 1.52 -2.83
N VAL A 206 -4.01 0.43 -3.05
CA VAL A 206 -4.38 -0.11 -4.36
C VAL A 206 -5.82 -0.65 -4.39
N TYR A 207 -6.44 -0.92 -3.25
CA TYR A 207 -7.80 -1.44 -3.16
C TYR A 207 -8.80 -0.40 -3.68
N HIS A 208 -9.66 -0.80 -4.61
CA HIS A 208 -10.68 0.08 -5.17
C HIS A 208 -11.85 -0.73 -5.75
N GLN A 209 -13.06 -0.17 -5.73
CA GLN A 209 -14.26 -0.86 -6.22
C GLN A 209 -14.15 -1.27 -7.69
N ASN A 210 -13.53 -0.47 -8.55
CA ASN A 210 -13.29 -0.84 -9.95
C ASN A 210 -12.44 -2.11 -10.08
N ILE A 211 -11.45 -2.30 -9.21
CA ILE A 211 -10.61 -3.51 -9.20
C ILE A 211 -11.42 -4.71 -8.69
N ILE A 212 -12.20 -4.53 -7.62
CA ILE A 212 -13.07 -5.58 -7.09
C ILE A 212 -14.11 -6.01 -8.13
N HIS A 213 -14.70 -5.07 -8.85
CA HIS A 213 -15.63 -5.36 -9.95
C HIS A 213 -14.94 -6.16 -11.07
N ALA A 214 -13.76 -5.71 -11.51
CA ALA A 214 -12.98 -6.40 -12.53
C ALA A 214 -12.63 -7.85 -12.12
N LEU A 215 -12.32 -8.08 -10.84
CA LEU A 215 -12.01 -9.41 -10.30
C LEU A 215 -13.26 -10.27 -10.07
N GLY A 216 -14.36 -9.68 -9.60
CA GLY A 216 -15.57 -10.38 -9.17
C GLY A 216 -16.29 -11.14 -10.30
N ASN A 217 -16.03 -10.76 -11.56
CA ASN A 217 -16.55 -11.47 -12.72
C ASN A 217 -15.92 -12.86 -12.92
N TYR A 218 -14.75 -13.14 -12.29
CA TYR A 218 -13.92 -14.30 -12.63
C TYR A 218 -13.30 -15.03 -11.44
N HIS A 219 -13.34 -14.46 -10.23
CA HIS A 219 -12.73 -15.05 -9.03
C HIS A 219 -13.76 -15.43 -7.97
N ASP A 220 -13.31 -16.30 -7.05
CA ASP A 220 -14.05 -16.87 -5.92
C ASP A 220 -14.91 -15.84 -5.16
N GLU A 221 -16.11 -16.27 -4.73
CA GLU A 221 -17.07 -15.47 -3.94
C GLU A 221 -16.43 -14.84 -2.70
N LYS A 222 -15.35 -15.43 -2.18
CA LYS A 222 -14.59 -14.91 -1.03
C LYS A 222 -14.11 -13.47 -1.20
N MET A 223 -13.70 -13.05 -2.41
CA MET A 223 -13.26 -11.65 -2.63
C MET A 223 -14.44 -10.67 -2.61
N ALA A 224 -15.57 -11.07 -3.20
CA ALA A 224 -16.80 -10.29 -3.15
C ALA A 224 -17.34 -10.21 -1.72
N ASN A 225 -17.31 -11.31 -0.98
CA ASN A 225 -17.70 -11.39 0.42
C ASN A 225 -16.81 -10.50 1.30
N LEU A 226 -15.49 -10.55 1.13
CA LEU A 226 -14.57 -9.65 1.83
C LEU A 226 -14.87 -8.18 1.54
N ALA A 227 -15.11 -7.82 0.28
CA ALA A 227 -15.46 -6.46 -0.09
C ALA A 227 -16.81 -6.01 0.51
N ALA A 228 -17.80 -6.90 0.56
CA ALA A 228 -19.09 -6.65 1.20
C ALA A 228 -18.92 -6.42 2.71
N ILE A 229 -18.14 -7.26 3.39
CA ILE A 229 -17.80 -7.11 4.82
C ILE A 229 -17.12 -5.75 5.06
N CYS A 230 -16.09 -5.39 4.29
CA CYS A 230 -15.40 -4.11 4.43
C CYS A 230 -16.36 -2.92 4.25
N ASN A 231 -17.26 -2.97 3.26
CA ASN A 231 -18.26 -1.93 3.05
C ASN A 231 -19.25 -1.84 4.23
N SER A 232 -19.73 -2.98 4.74
CA SER A 232 -20.64 -3.05 5.88
C SER A 232 -19.99 -2.52 7.17
N ILE A 233 -18.69 -2.76 7.39
CA ILE A 233 -17.93 -2.15 8.50
C ILE A 233 -17.94 -0.63 8.39
N VAL A 234 -17.72 -0.07 7.19
CA VAL A 234 -17.74 1.38 6.96
C VAL A 234 -19.14 1.98 7.22
N GLN A 235 -20.22 1.22 6.99
CA GLN A 235 -21.57 1.68 7.35
C GLN A 235 -21.82 1.61 8.86
N LEU A 236 -21.39 0.53 9.52
CA LEU A 236 -21.47 0.38 10.98
C LEU A 236 -20.72 1.51 11.70
N GLN A 237 -19.53 1.83 11.21
CA GLN A 237 -18.72 2.99 11.60
C GLN A 237 -19.53 4.29 11.62
N LYS A 238 -20.21 4.62 10.52
CA LYS A 238 -21.08 5.80 10.44
C LYS A 238 -22.26 5.76 11.41
N ALA A 239 -22.84 4.58 11.64
CA ALA A 239 -23.95 4.41 12.58
C ALA A 239 -23.49 4.69 14.02
N ILE A 240 -22.34 4.14 14.42
CA ILE A 240 -21.70 4.39 15.72
C ILE A 240 -21.36 5.88 15.89
N ASP A 241 -20.84 6.53 14.86
CA ASP A 241 -20.56 7.97 14.89
C ASP A 241 -21.83 8.85 14.96
N SER A 242 -22.93 8.40 14.37
CA SER A 242 -24.24 9.04 14.51
C SER A 242 -24.73 8.92 15.95
N TYR A 243 -24.60 7.73 16.54
CA TYR A 243 -24.95 7.46 17.94
C TYR A 243 -24.21 8.38 18.91
N HIS A 244 -22.88 8.48 18.79
CA HIS A 244 -22.09 9.34 19.69
C HIS A 244 -22.46 10.83 19.60
N ARG A 245 -23.02 11.29 18.47
CA ARG A 245 -23.39 12.70 18.25
C ARG A 245 -24.81 13.03 18.68
N HIS A 246 -25.75 12.09 18.51
CA HIS A 246 -27.17 12.39 18.65
C HIS A 246 -27.86 11.62 19.77
N GLY A 247 -27.22 10.56 20.29
CA GLY A 247 -27.84 9.59 21.19
C GLY A 247 -28.90 8.77 20.45
N LEU A 248 -28.86 7.44 20.62
CA LEU A 248 -29.94 6.55 20.16
C LEU A 248 -30.58 5.90 21.39
N ASP A 249 -31.86 5.55 21.27
CA ASP A 249 -32.52 4.71 22.27
C ASP A 249 -32.00 3.26 22.23
N ALA A 250 -32.30 2.49 23.28
CA ALA A 250 -31.79 1.13 23.42
C ALA A 250 -32.24 0.19 22.29
N ALA A 251 -33.45 0.37 21.74
CA ALA A 251 -33.96 -0.46 20.65
C ALA A 251 -33.20 -0.16 19.34
N SER A 252 -32.91 1.11 19.09
CA SER A 252 -32.15 1.58 17.95
C SER A 252 -30.68 1.14 18.02
N ILE A 253 -30.06 1.13 19.21
CA ILE A 253 -28.71 0.57 19.41
C ILE A 253 -28.66 -0.92 19.04
N ALA A 254 -29.62 -1.71 19.52
CA ALA A 254 -29.67 -3.14 19.24
C ALA A 254 -29.78 -3.40 17.72
N GLN A 255 -30.67 -2.69 17.03
CA GLN A 255 -30.94 -2.87 15.61
C GLN A 255 -29.84 -2.30 14.69
N GLU A 256 -29.32 -1.11 14.98
CA GLU A 256 -28.41 -0.39 14.10
C GLU A 256 -26.92 -0.67 14.38
N ILE A 257 -26.58 -1.18 15.57
CA ILE A 257 -25.18 -1.42 15.98
C ILE A 257 -24.97 -2.88 16.33
N GLU A 258 -25.65 -3.41 17.35
CA GLU A 258 -25.33 -4.74 17.92
C GLU A 258 -25.64 -5.88 16.94
N GLU A 259 -26.78 -5.84 16.25
CA GLU A 259 -27.15 -6.82 15.24
C GLU A 259 -26.17 -6.83 14.03
N PRO A 260 -25.88 -5.70 13.37
CA PRO A 260 -24.85 -5.65 12.33
C PRO A 260 -23.47 -6.10 12.81
N LEU A 261 -23.07 -5.71 14.02
CA LEU A 261 -21.80 -6.11 14.62
C LEU A 261 -21.73 -7.64 14.78
N ALA A 262 -22.78 -8.28 15.32
CA ALA A 262 -22.84 -9.73 15.49
C ALA A 262 -22.80 -10.47 14.14
N ARG A 263 -23.53 -9.98 13.13
CA ARG A 263 -23.47 -10.53 11.76
C ARG A 263 -22.07 -10.43 11.17
N LEU A 264 -21.44 -9.26 11.27
CA LEU A 264 -20.08 -9.03 10.77
C LEU A 264 -19.04 -9.91 11.45
N HIS A 265 -19.15 -10.16 12.77
CA HIS A 265 -18.30 -11.12 13.45
C HIS A 265 -18.48 -12.54 12.93
N HIS A 266 -19.71 -12.96 12.67
CA HIS A 266 -19.99 -14.28 12.11
C HIS A 266 -19.37 -14.44 10.71
N GLU A 267 -19.60 -13.46 9.83
CA GLU A 267 -19.06 -13.43 8.47
C GLU A 267 -17.52 -13.40 8.46
N ALA A 268 -16.90 -12.58 9.30
CA ALA A 268 -15.45 -12.52 9.43
C ALA A 268 -14.86 -13.87 9.87
N ARG A 269 -15.49 -14.55 10.85
CA ARG A 269 -15.03 -15.87 11.29
C ARG A 269 -15.18 -16.93 10.21
N ALA A 270 -16.22 -16.86 9.38
CA ALA A 270 -16.40 -17.78 8.26
C ALA A 270 -15.23 -17.69 7.26
N LEU A 271 -14.61 -16.51 7.09
CA LEU A 271 -13.43 -16.33 6.24
C LEU A 271 -12.15 -17.02 6.78
N ARG A 272 -12.07 -17.33 8.09
CA ARG A 272 -10.89 -17.95 8.72
C ARG A 272 -10.64 -19.39 8.29
N VAL A 273 -11.65 -20.06 7.72
CA VAL A 273 -11.52 -21.44 7.21
C VAL A 273 -10.71 -21.49 5.90
N SER A 274 -10.24 -20.34 5.41
CA SER A 274 -9.40 -20.23 4.23
C SER A 274 -8.01 -20.84 4.45
N ASP A 275 -7.55 -21.61 3.48
CA ASP A 275 -6.17 -22.10 3.33
C ASP A 275 -5.18 -20.99 2.98
N LYS A 276 -5.67 -19.79 2.64
CA LYS A 276 -4.86 -18.63 2.23
C LYS A 276 -4.54 -17.71 3.42
N PRO A 277 -3.24 -17.56 3.79
CA PRO A 277 -2.84 -16.74 4.95
C PRO A 277 -3.31 -15.29 4.91
N HIS A 278 -3.34 -14.64 3.74
CA HIS A 278 -3.77 -13.24 3.64
C HIS A 278 -5.25 -13.06 3.98
N VAL A 279 -6.10 -14.02 3.61
CA VAL A 279 -7.55 -13.98 3.90
C VAL A 279 -7.79 -14.21 5.39
N ASP A 280 -7.12 -15.19 6.00
CA ASP A 280 -7.18 -15.45 7.44
C ASP A 280 -6.69 -14.22 8.23
N ALA A 281 -5.58 -13.59 7.81
CA ALA A 281 -5.10 -12.35 8.42
C ALA A 281 -6.10 -11.19 8.27
N ALA A 282 -6.72 -11.02 7.11
CA ALA A 282 -7.74 -10.00 6.89
C ALA A 282 -8.97 -10.24 7.78
N ALA A 283 -9.44 -11.48 7.87
CA ALA A 283 -10.55 -11.88 8.73
C ALA A 283 -10.29 -11.55 10.20
N ARG A 284 -9.11 -11.89 10.71
CA ARG A 284 -8.72 -11.59 12.10
C ARG A 284 -8.54 -10.11 12.36
N ALA A 285 -7.97 -9.37 11.40
CA ALA A 285 -7.89 -7.93 11.49
C ALA A 285 -9.30 -7.29 11.52
N ILE A 286 -10.24 -7.79 10.72
CA ILE A 286 -11.64 -7.37 10.77
C ILE A 286 -12.25 -7.64 12.14
N GLU A 287 -12.08 -8.83 12.71
CA GLU A 287 -12.58 -9.15 14.05
C GLU A 287 -12.03 -8.17 15.10
N LEU A 288 -10.74 -7.85 15.05
CA LEU A 288 -10.14 -6.85 15.93
C LEU A 288 -10.73 -5.45 15.73
N VAL A 289 -10.93 -5.02 14.48
CA VAL A 289 -11.57 -3.73 14.17
C VAL A 289 -12.97 -3.67 14.79
N LEU A 290 -13.79 -4.71 14.61
CA LEU A 290 -15.15 -4.77 15.15
C LEU A 290 -15.15 -4.66 16.68
N TYR A 291 -14.27 -5.40 17.37
CA TYR A 291 -14.18 -5.32 18.83
C TYR A 291 -13.65 -3.98 19.34
N LEU A 292 -12.76 -3.32 18.60
CA LEU A 292 -12.27 -2.00 18.98
C LEU A 292 -13.29 -0.89 18.67
N LEU A 293 -14.13 -1.07 17.64
CA LEU A 293 -15.23 -0.15 17.33
C LEU A 293 -16.31 -0.18 18.40
N TRP A 294 -16.64 -1.37 18.90
CA TRP A 294 -17.66 -1.57 19.92
C TRP A 294 -17.14 -2.51 21.02
N PRO A 295 -16.46 -1.95 22.05
CA PRO A 295 -15.80 -2.73 23.10
C PRO A 295 -16.77 -3.62 23.87
N SER A 296 -16.77 -4.91 23.53
CA SER A 296 -17.62 -5.93 24.14
C SER A 296 -16.82 -7.09 24.75
N GLN A 297 -15.49 -7.08 24.58
CA GLN A 297 -14.60 -8.15 25.01
C GLN A 297 -13.49 -7.64 25.93
N SER A 298 -12.90 -8.56 26.69
CA SER A 298 -11.75 -8.26 27.55
C SER A 298 -10.46 -8.02 26.74
N GLY A 299 -9.53 -7.23 27.28
CA GLY A 299 -8.21 -7.00 26.68
C GLY A 299 -7.41 -8.30 26.46
N ALA A 300 -7.57 -9.29 27.34
CA ALA A 300 -6.95 -10.61 27.18
C ALA A 300 -7.43 -11.33 25.90
N HIS A 301 -8.71 -11.23 25.57
CA HIS A 301 -9.26 -11.79 24.32
C HIS A 301 -8.68 -11.08 23.09
N LEU A 302 -8.61 -9.75 23.11
CA LEU A 302 -8.03 -8.96 22.02
C LEU A 302 -6.55 -9.28 21.82
N THR A 303 -5.79 -9.43 22.90
CA THR A 303 -4.38 -9.82 22.86
C THR A 303 -4.18 -11.20 22.26
N LEU A 304 -5.05 -12.17 22.60
CA LEU A 304 -5.02 -13.50 21.99
C LEU A 304 -5.27 -13.42 20.49
N LEU A 305 -6.34 -12.74 20.07
CA LEU A 305 -6.68 -12.60 18.66
C LEU A 305 -5.60 -11.84 17.86
N ALA A 306 -4.97 -10.83 18.46
CA ALA A 306 -3.81 -10.15 17.89
C ALA A 306 -2.58 -11.08 17.79
N SER A 307 -2.40 -12.01 18.74
CA SER A 307 -1.34 -13.02 18.67
C SER A 307 -1.56 -13.96 17.49
N GLU A 308 -2.79 -14.42 17.30
CA GLU A 308 -3.14 -15.26 16.16
C GLU A 308 -2.97 -14.50 14.83
N LEU A 309 -3.36 -13.22 14.75
CA LEU A 309 -3.09 -12.38 13.58
C LEU A 309 -1.58 -12.33 13.28
N LYS A 310 -0.74 -12.08 14.29
CA LYS A 310 0.72 -12.10 14.15
C LYS A 310 1.22 -13.43 13.59
N GLU A 311 0.75 -14.56 14.11
CA GLU A 311 1.16 -15.89 13.65
C GLU A 311 0.81 -16.12 12.17
N VAL A 312 -0.36 -15.68 11.74
CA VAL A 312 -0.80 -15.75 10.35
C VAL A 312 0.07 -14.87 9.46
N MET A 313 0.31 -13.62 9.86
CA MET A 313 1.16 -12.69 9.11
C MET A 313 2.61 -13.16 8.99
N CYS A 314 3.12 -13.91 9.97
CA CYS A 314 4.44 -14.53 9.89
C CYS A 314 4.55 -15.62 8.81
N ARG A 315 3.41 -16.16 8.34
CA ARG A 315 3.34 -17.17 7.27
C ARG A 315 3.20 -16.55 5.87
N PHE A 316 3.22 -15.22 5.74
CA PHE A 316 3.11 -14.60 4.42
C PHE A 316 4.30 -15.00 3.52
N PRO A 317 4.05 -15.37 2.26
CA PRO A 317 5.08 -15.88 1.35
C PRO A 317 6.09 -14.78 0.96
N ILE A 318 5.63 -13.54 0.89
CA ILE A 318 6.42 -12.35 0.55
C ILE A 318 6.33 -11.38 1.72
N LYS A 319 7.48 -10.92 2.22
CA LYS A 319 7.50 -9.91 3.28
C LYS A 319 7.32 -8.52 2.69
N GLY A 320 6.45 -7.73 3.32
CA GLY A 320 6.33 -6.30 3.04
C GLY A 320 7.65 -5.56 3.26
N CYS A 321 7.91 -4.54 2.45
CA CYS A 321 8.99 -3.58 2.69
C CYS A 321 8.60 -2.61 3.81
N SER A 322 9.56 -1.79 4.26
CA SER A 322 9.32 -0.83 5.35
C SER A 322 8.15 0.12 5.07
N TYR A 323 7.93 0.50 3.81
CA TYR A 323 6.80 1.36 3.42
C TYR A 323 5.46 0.64 3.46
N MET A 324 5.43 -0.64 3.09
CA MET A 324 4.24 -1.48 3.21
C MET A 324 3.89 -1.74 4.67
N ASP A 325 4.90 -1.90 5.53
CA ASP A 325 4.71 -2.06 6.98
C ASP A 325 4.21 -0.75 7.61
N LEU A 326 4.86 0.39 7.31
CA LEU A 326 4.47 1.70 7.80
C LEU A 326 3.00 1.99 7.52
N THR A 327 2.53 1.65 6.32
CA THR A 327 1.17 1.93 5.84
C THR A 327 0.17 0.80 6.10
N SER A 328 0.51 -0.21 6.92
CA SER A 328 -0.35 -1.36 7.16
C SER A 328 -1.26 -1.19 8.38
N PHE A 329 -2.55 -0.98 8.13
CA PHE A 329 -3.57 -0.94 9.19
C PHE A 329 -3.76 -2.29 9.88
N GLN A 330 -3.44 -3.42 9.23
CA GLN A 330 -3.41 -4.72 9.91
C GLN A 330 -2.36 -4.74 11.04
N LEU A 331 -1.16 -4.17 10.80
CA LEU A 331 -0.13 -4.07 11.83
C LEU A 331 -0.55 -3.10 12.95
N MET A 332 -1.14 -1.96 12.60
CA MET A 332 -1.57 -0.97 13.58
C MET A 332 -2.70 -1.48 14.46
N ILE A 333 -3.71 -2.13 13.89
CA ILE A 333 -4.83 -2.69 14.66
C ILE A 333 -4.34 -3.81 15.58
N GLY A 334 -3.42 -4.66 15.14
CA GLY A 334 -2.77 -5.64 16.02
C GLY A 334 -2.02 -4.99 17.19
N ALA A 335 -1.32 -3.86 16.95
CA ALA A 335 -0.64 -3.11 17.99
C ALA A 335 -1.59 -2.41 18.99
N ILE A 336 -2.71 -1.89 18.50
CA ILE A 336 -3.73 -1.20 19.31
C ILE A 336 -4.49 -2.21 20.18
N ALA A 337 -4.83 -3.37 19.63
CA ALA A 337 -5.61 -4.39 20.30
C ALA A 337 -4.85 -5.16 21.39
N ALA A 338 -3.53 -5.37 21.19
CA ALA A 338 -2.74 -6.14 22.12
C ALA A 338 -2.37 -5.33 23.39
N ASP A 339 -2.41 -5.97 24.55
CA ASP A 339 -2.14 -5.36 25.84
C ASP A 339 -0.72 -4.79 25.91
N LYS A 340 -0.59 -3.63 26.58
CA LYS A 340 0.71 -3.00 26.85
C LYS A 340 1.63 -3.96 27.63
N GLY A 341 2.87 -4.09 27.17
CA GLY A 341 3.86 -5.01 27.75
C GLY A 341 3.79 -6.46 27.25
N SER A 342 2.76 -6.83 26.46
CA SER A 342 2.70 -8.17 25.87
C SER A 342 3.72 -8.36 24.73
N LEU A 343 4.25 -9.59 24.60
CA LEU A 343 5.16 -9.96 23.50
C LEU A 343 4.51 -9.79 22.11
N THR A 344 3.18 -9.97 22.05
CA THR A 344 2.38 -9.74 20.84
C THR A 344 2.45 -8.29 20.43
N ARG A 345 2.15 -7.37 21.35
CA ARG A 345 2.20 -5.94 21.08
C ARG A 345 3.61 -5.49 20.68
N THR A 346 4.63 -5.93 21.42
CA THR A 346 6.03 -5.62 21.12
C THR A 346 6.41 -6.01 19.69
N TRP A 347 5.90 -7.12 19.18
CA TRP A 347 6.17 -7.55 17.80
C TRP A 347 5.62 -6.55 16.77
N PHE A 348 4.36 -6.13 16.91
CA PHE A 348 3.74 -5.16 16.01
C PHE A 348 4.42 -3.79 16.09
N VAL A 349 4.62 -3.26 17.30
CA VAL A 349 5.25 -1.96 17.53
C VAL A 349 6.69 -1.95 17.04
N LYS A 350 7.49 -3.00 17.29
CA LYS A 350 8.86 -3.10 16.79
C LYS A 350 8.92 -3.06 15.26
N ARG A 351 7.96 -3.71 14.60
CA ARG A 351 7.90 -3.73 13.13
C ARG A 351 7.57 -2.35 12.55
N LEU A 352 6.57 -1.66 13.13
CA LEU A 352 6.19 -0.31 12.73
C LEU A 352 7.29 0.73 13.04
N SER A 353 7.84 0.70 14.26
CA SER A 353 8.88 1.64 14.71
C SER A 353 10.15 1.54 13.88
N ARG A 354 10.55 0.33 13.47
CA ARG A 354 11.70 0.12 12.59
C ARG A 354 11.55 0.88 11.27
N ALA A 355 10.37 0.87 10.66
CA ALA A 355 10.12 1.62 9.43
C ALA A 355 10.25 3.14 9.65
N VAL A 356 9.65 3.66 10.74
CA VAL A 356 9.72 5.08 11.11
C VAL A 356 11.17 5.51 11.36
N GLN A 357 11.94 4.72 12.12
CA GLN A 357 13.33 4.99 12.44
C GLN A 357 14.19 5.09 11.19
N TRP A 358 14.07 4.10 10.28
CA TRP A 358 14.86 4.13 9.06
C TRP A 358 14.56 5.34 8.18
N MET A 359 13.29 5.73 8.05
CA MET A 359 12.95 6.94 7.30
C MET A 359 13.54 8.20 7.94
N ARG A 360 13.52 8.31 9.28
CA ARG A 360 14.17 9.44 9.99
C ARG A 360 15.66 9.51 9.72
N LEU A 361 16.36 8.37 9.76
CA LEU A 361 17.80 8.30 9.47
C LEU A 361 18.14 8.75 8.04
N ARG A 362 17.16 8.88 7.15
CA ARG A 362 17.32 9.35 5.77
C ARG A 362 16.78 10.76 5.52
N GLY A 363 16.45 11.50 6.58
CA GLY A 363 16.04 12.90 6.52
C GLY A 363 14.53 13.14 6.57
N TRP A 364 13.71 12.09 6.72
CA TRP A 364 12.27 12.29 6.93
C TRP A 364 11.99 12.72 8.38
N HIS A 365 11.72 14.01 8.59
CA HIS A 365 11.42 14.53 9.94
C HIS A 365 10.11 13.97 10.51
N GLU A 366 9.09 13.82 9.66
CA GLU A 366 7.75 13.34 10.04
C GLU A 366 7.29 12.17 9.15
N PRO A 367 7.86 10.96 9.29
CA PRO A 367 7.51 9.83 8.43
C PRO A 367 6.03 9.44 8.49
N LEU A 368 5.41 9.57 9.67
CA LEU A 368 3.99 9.26 9.89
C LEU A 368 3.04 10.26 9.23
N SER A 369 3.54 11.43 8.80
CA SER A 369 2.71 12.43 8.10
C SER A 369 2.14 11.90 6.77
N LEU A 370 2.79 10.89 6.17
CA LEU A 370 2.30 10.16 4.98
C LEU A 370 0.92 9.53 5.20
N LEU A 371 0.61 9.16 6.45
CA LEU A 371 -0.68 8.59 6.84
C LEU A 371 -1.57 9.63 7.48
N GLN A 372 -1.05 10.35 8.47
CA GLN A 372 -1.81 11.27 9.33
C GLN A 372 -2.55 12.33 8.52
N LYS A 373 -1.95 12.86 7.45
CA LYS A 373 -2.58 13.89 6.60
C LYS A 373 -3.84 13.42 5.87
N ARG A 374 -3.96 12.11 5.64
CA ARG A 374 -5.08 11.50 4.93
C ARG A 374 -5.99 10.69 5.85
N PHE A 375 -5.58 10.46 7.08
CA PHE A 375 -6.32 9.64 8.01
C PHE A 375 -7.59 10.36 8.44
N VAL A 376 -8.71 9.75 8.12
CA VAL A 376 -10.03 10.18 8.57
C VAL A 376 -10.69 8.97 9.18
N CYS A 377 -10.71 8.93 10.50
CA CYS A 377 -11.31 7.85 11.26
C CYS A 377 -12.29 8.39 12.28
N ASP A 378 -13.26 7.56 12.55
CA ASP A 378 -14.36 7.78 13.48
C ASP A 378 -13.84 7.87 14.92
N ALA A 379 -14.62 8.53 15.78
CA ALA A 379 -14.15 8.99 17.11
C ALA A 379 -13.72 7.83 18.04
N GLY A 380 -14.26 6.63 17.85
CA GLY A 380 -13.97 5.47 18.71
C GLY A 380 -12.55 4.92 18.56
N LEU A 381 -11.97 4.95 17.36
CA LEU A 381 -10.65 4.37 17.08
C LEU A 381 -9.53 5.42 16.99
N ILE A 382 -9.88 6.68 16.73
CA ILE A 382 -8.90 7.74 16.47
C ILE A 382 -7.86 7.85 17.59
N LYS A 383 -8.29 7.77 18.86
CA LYS A 383 -7.40 7.84 20.02
C LYS A 383 -6.37 6.71 20.04
N GLY A 384 -6.77 5.49 19.66
CA GLY A 384 -5.86 4.35 19.60
C GLY A 384 -4.75 4.55 18.56
N PHE A 385 -5.08 5.10 17.40
CA PHE A 385 -4.10 5.45 16.38
C PHE A 385 -3.20 6.62 16.80
N GLU A 386 -3.76 7.67 17.40
CA GLU A 386 -2.99 8.81 17.91
C GLU A 386 -1.98 8.39 18.99
N ASP A 387 -2.41 7.57 19.95
CA ASP A 387 -1.54 7.06 21.01
C ASP A 387 -0.44 6.16 20.44
N LEU A 388 -0.78 5.27 19.49
CA LEU A 388 0.21 4.44 18.80
C LEU A 388 1.23 5.30 18.02
N TRP A 389 0.78 6.30 17.26
CA TRP A 389 1.67 7.15 16.49
C TRP A 389 2.57 8.01 17.35
N ARG A 390 2.08 8.49 18.51
CA ARG A 390 2.91 9.18 19.51
C ARG A 390 4.01 8.26 20.02
N GLU A 391 3.68 7.04 20.40
CA GLU A 391 4.67 6.04 20.84
C GLU A 391 5.71 5.74 19.75
N LEU A 392 5.29 5.53 18.50
CA LEU A 392 6.23 5.30 17.38
C LEU A 392 7.14 6.51 17.13
N HIS A 393 6.67 7.73 17.41
CA HIS A 393 7.46 8.95 17.33
C HIS A 393 8.52 9.01 18.43
N ASP A 394 8.15 8.67 19.67
CA ASP A 394 8.99 8.74 20.85
C ASP A 394 10.06 7.63 20.89
N ASP A 395 9.69 6.40 20.54
CA ASP A 395 10.62 5.27 20.40
C ASP A 395 11.72 5.58 19.39
N ALA A 396 11.34 6.20 18.27
CA ALA A 396 12.29 6.58 17.24
C ALA A 396 13.17 7.79 17.64
N ALA A 397 12.74 8.63 18.59
CA ALA A 397 13.54 9.75 19.09
C ALA A 397 14.58 9.27 20.12
N THR A 398 14.20 8.33 20.98
CA THR A 398 15.04 7.81 22.06
C THR A 398 16.29 7.09 21.53
N ILE A 399 16.17 6.35 20.42
CA ILE A 399 17.32 5.63 19.82
C ILE A 399 18.31 6.60 19.14
N ASN A 400 17.82 7.69 18.53
CA ASN A 400 18.69 8.71 17.92
C ASN A 400 19.54 9.46 18.97
N ALA A 401 19.02 9.63 20.19
CA ALA A 401 19.77 10.22 21.29
C ALA A 401 20.86 9.26 21.84
N GLN A 402 20.64 7.95 21.77
CA GLN A 402 21.63 6.96 22.23
C GLN A 402 22.76 6.75 21.20
N SER A 403 22.48 6.85 19.90
CA SER A 403 23.50 6.71 18.85
C SER A 403 24.45 7.92 18.77
N SER A 404 23.98 9.13 19.11
CA SER A 404 24.81 10.34 19.16
C SER A 404 25.75 10.37 20.38
N ILE A 405 25.37 9.75 21.50
CA ILE A 405 26.21 9.66 22.70
C ILE A 405 27.31 8.60 22.56
N GLY A 406 27.08 7.55 21.77
CA GLY A 406 28.07 6.48 21.53
C GLY A 406 29.10 6.76 20.42
N SER A 407 29.06 7.94 19.80
CA SER A 407 29.99 8.35 18.72
C SER A 407 30.76 9.63 19.04
N SER A 408 30.80 10.02 20.33
CA SER A 408 31.61 11.12 20.86
C SER A 408 32.95 10.65 21.40
#